data_AF-A0A1M5KIW4-F1
#
_entry.id   AF-A0A1M5KIW4-F1
#
_cell.length_a   1.000
_cell.length_b   1.000
_cell.length_c   1.000
_cell.angle_alpha   90.00
_cell.angle_beta   90.00
_cell.angle_gamma   90.00
#
_symmetry.space_group_name_H-M   'P 1'
#
loop_
_entity.id
_entity.type
_entity.pdbx_description
1 polymer ?
#
loop_
_entity_poly.entity_id
_entity_poly.type
_entity_poly.pdbx_seq_one_letter_code
_entity_poly.pdbx_strand_id
1 'polypeptide(L)' 'MRIEVGDEGGGKSMDKCSICGKTYPETTLKKMVQISGRKAYLNQICPACQAIVLNNPSYYYLEEKSKKTTS' A
#
# COMPACT_ATOMS: atom_id res chain seq x y z
N MET A 1 -22.73 9.46 39.48
CA MET A 1 -22.85 9.20 38.04
C MET A 1 -21.45 8.87 37.53
N ARG A 2 -21.14 7.59 37.31
CA ARG A 2 -19.87 7.18 36.69
C ARG A 2 -20.10 7.18 35.19
N ILE A 3 -19.29 7.95 34.46
CA ILE A 3 -19.27 7.93 32.99
C ILE A 3 -18.28 6.83 32.63
N GLU A 4 -18.80 5.72 32.11
CA GLU A 4 -17.98 4.67 31.50
C GLU A 4 -17.57 5.19 30.11
N VAL A 5 -16.30 5.60 30.00
CA VAL A 5 -15.67 5.92 28.73
C VAL A 5 -15.72 4.68 27.84
N GLY A 6 -16.39 4.80 26.70
CA GLY A 6 -16.53 3.72 25.72
C GLY A 6 -15.16 3.27 25.20
N ASP A 7 -14.90 1.98 25.31
CA ASP A 7 -13.80 1.29 24.67
C ASP A 7 -14.03 1.31 23.13
N GLU A 8 -13.43 2.27 22.43
CA GLU A 8 -13.27 2.20 20.96
C GLU A 8 -12.17 1.17 20.63
N GLY A 9 -12.46 -0.10 20.90
CA GLY A 9 -11.69 -1.26 20.48
C GLY A 9 -11.80 -1.50 18.98
N GLY A 10 -11.42 -0.51 18.17
CA GLY A 10 -11.25 -0.66 16.72
C GLY A 10 -9.99 -1.47 16.44
N GLY A 11 -10.13 -2.79 16.31
CA GLY A 11 -9.05 -3.69 15.91
C GLY A 11 -8.39 -3.19 14.62
N LYS A 12 -7.18 -2.62 14.73
CA LYS A 12 -6.42 -2.10 13.58
C LYS A 12 -6.07 -3.26 12.67
N SER A 13 -6.76 -3.37 11.52
CA SER A 13 -6.34 -4.25 10.43
C SER A 13 -4.91 -3.88 10.03
N MET A 14 -4.08 -4.91 9.85
CA MET A 14 -2.68 -4.79 9.49
C MET A 14 -2.52 -5.33 8.08
N ASP A 15 -1.87 -4.56 7.22
CA ASP A 15 -1.68 -4.90 5.81
C ASP A 15 -0.23 -4.68 5.38
N LYS A 16 0.16 -5.30 4.26
CA LYS A 16 1.52 -5.20 3.73
C LYS A 16 1.64 -4.11 2.68
N CYS A 17 2.77 -3.40 2.71
CA CYS A 17 3.12 -2.50 1.62
C CYS A 17 3.43 -3.31 0.35
N SER A 18 2.79 -2.99 -0.76
CA SER A 18 3.01 -3.61 -2.08
C SER A 18 4.43 -3.43 -2.62
N ILE A 19 5.18 -2.45 -2.11
CA ILE A 19 6.54 -2.13 -2.56
C ILE A 19 7.60 -2.82 -1.70
N CYS A 20 7.60 -2.55 -0.40
CA CYS A 20 8.65 -3.05 0.50
C CYS A 20 8.25 -4.30 1.29
N GLY A 21 7.00 -4.76 1.18
CA GLY A 21 6.49 -5.96 1.84
C GLY A 21 6.29 -5.86 3.36
N LYS A 22 6.70 -4.76 3.99
CA LYS A 22 6.55 -4.54 5.44
C LYS A 22 5.08 -4.37 5.84
N THR A 23 4.74 -4.84 7.04
CA THR A 23 3.39 -4.74 7.60
C THR A 23 3.19 -3.40 8.31
N TYR A 24 2.04 -2.78 8.10
CA TYR A 24 1.63 -1.53 8.70
C TYR A 24 0.15 -1.58 9.07
N PRO A 25 -0.33 -0.74 10.00
CA PRO A 25 -1.75 -0.49 10.16
C PRO A 25 -2.34 -0.01 8.84
N GLU A 26 -3.53 -0.49 8.47
CA GLU A 26 -4.21 -0.09 7.24
C GLU A 26 -4.40 1.43 7.15
N THR A 27 -4.65 2.09 8.29
CA THR A 27 -4.77 3.56 8.39
C THR A 27 -3.49 4.31 7.99
N THR A 28 -2.33 3.65 8.08
CA THR A 28 -1.02 4.23 7.72
C THR A 28 -0.71 4.02 6.24
N LEU A 29 -1.27 2.96 5.62
CA LEU A 29 -1.08 2.67 4.21
C LEU A 29 -1.92 3.62 3.35
N LYS A 30 -1.33 4.08 2.25
CA LYS A 30 -2.03 4.83 1.22
C LYS A 30 -2.44 3.89 0.10
N LYS A 31 -3.74 3.88 -0.21
CA LYS A 31 -4.30 3.16 -1.34
C LYS A 31 -4.02 3.97 -2.61
N MET A 32 -3.34 3.36 -3.58
CA MET A 32 -3.03 3.96 -4.89
C MET A 32 -3.52 3.05 -6.00
N VAL A 33 -4.09 3.66 -7.04
CA VAL A 33 -4.52 2.94 -8.24
C VAL A 33 -3.42 3.03 -9.29
N GLN A 34 -2.88 1.88 -9.69
CA GLN A 34 -1.94 1.75 -10.79
C GLN A 34 -2.70 1.25 -12.02
N ILE A 35 -2.64 2.00 -13.11
CA ILE A 35 -3.20 1.58 -14.39
C ILE A 35 -2.06 0.99 -15.23
N SER A 36 -2.17 -0.28 -15.60
CA SER A 36 -1.23 -0.94 -16.51
C SER A 36 -2.01 -1.61 -17.63
N GLY A 37 -1.79 -1.12 -18.86
CA GLY A 37 -2.59 -1.49 -20.03
C GLY A 37 -4.08 -1.16 -19.84
N ARG A 38 -4.94 -2.18 -19.91
CA ARG A 38 -6.40 -2.07 -19.71
C ARG A 38 -6.86 -2.49 -18.32
N LYS A 39 -5.94 -2.68 -17.37
CA LYS A 39 -6.24 -3.16 -16.01
C LYS A 39 -5.82 -2.12 -14.98
N ALA A 40 -6.63 -1.98 -13.93
CA ALA A 40 -6.34 -1.16 -12.76
C ALA A 40 -6.06 -2.07 -11.56
N TYR A 41 -5.00 -1.77 -10.83
CA TYR A 41 -4.55 -2.52 -9.65
C TYR A 41 -4.56 -1.60 -8.43
N LEU A 42 -5.04 -2.11 -7.31
CA LEU A 42 -5.01 -1.40 -6.05
C LEU A 42 -3.75 -1.79 -5.27
N ASN A 43 -2.88 -0.82 -5.04
CA ASN A 43 -1.65 -0.97 -4.26
C ASN A 43 -1.80 -0.31 -2.90
N GLN A 44 -1.26 -0.95 -1.87
CA GLN A 44 -1.16 -0.37 -0.53
C GLN A 44 0.29 0.06 -0.29
N ILE A 45 0.53 1.36 -0.13
CA ILE A 45 1.88 1.92 -0.11
C ILE A 45 2.16 2.60 1.23
N CYS A 46 3.29 2.29 1.84
CA CYS A 46 3.70 2.93 3.09
C CYS A 46 4.26 4.34 2.84
N PRO A 47 4.26 5.23 3.85
CA PRO A 47 4.69 6.63 3.67
C PRO A 47 6.09 6.81 3.08
N ALA A 48 7.03 5.94 3.45
CA ALA A 48 8.39 5.98 2.92
C ALA A 48 8.43 5.64 1.42
N CYS A 49 7.73 4.58 1.00
CA CYS A 49 7.66 4.19 -0.41
C CYS A 49 6.82 5.16 -1.25
N GLN A 50 5.83 5.82 -0.64
CA GLN A 50 5.05 6.87 -1.30
C GLN A 50 5.94 8.01 -1.80
N ALA A 51 6.89 8.48 -1.00
CA ALA A 51 7.82 9.52 -1.40
C ALA A 51 8.67 9.11 -2.62
N ILE A 52 9.02 7.83 -2.74
CA ILE A 52 9.78 7.31 -3.88
C ILE A 52 8.93 7.36 -5.15
N VAL A 53 7.69 6.86 -5.07
CA VAL A 53 6.75 6.84 -6.20
C VAL A 53 6.44 8.25 -6.70
N LEU A 54 6.15 9.19 -5.81
CA LEU A 54 5.81 10.56 -6.19
C LEU A 54 6.98 11.28 -6.87
N ASN A 55 8.22 10.97 -6.48
CA ASN A 55 9.41 11.55 -7.09
C ASN A 55 9.92 10.78 -8.33
N ASN A 56 9.39 9.59 -8.60
CA ASN A 56 9.77 8.76 -9.74
C ASN A 56 8.52 8.37 -10.54
N PRO A 57 8.07 9.21 -11.50
CA PRO A 57 6.86 8.94 -12.28
C PRO A 57 6.95 7.64 -13.11
N SER A 58 8.16 7.11 -13.33
CA SER A 58 8.39 5.86 -14.06
C SER A 58 8.34 4.59 -13.17
N TYR A 59 8.18 4.73 -11.85
CA TYR A 59 8.31 3.63 -10.89
C TYR A 59 7.50 2.38 -11.27
N TYR A 60 6.25 2.59 -11.69
CA TYR A 60 5.31 1.53 -12.04
C TYR A 60 5.59 0.78 -13.34
N TYR A 61 6.45 1.31 -14.21
CA TYR A 61 6.85 0.68 -15.46
C TYR A 61 8.04 -0.27 -15.29
N LEU A 62 8.70 -0.26 -14.12
CA LEU A 62 9.85 -1.12 -13.85
C LEU A 62 9.44 -2.54 -13.40
N GLU A 63 8.25 -2.70 -12.79
CA GLU A 63 7.71 -4.00 -12.36
C GLU A 63 7.42 -4.95 -13.53
N GLU A 64 7.25 -4.43 -14.75
CA GLU A 64 7.00 -5.26 -15.94
C GLU A 64 8.26 -6.04 -16.39
N LYS A 65 9.46 -5.64 -15.95
CA LYS A 65 10.71 -6.30 -16.36
C LYS A 65 11.09 -7.53 -15.55
N SER A 66 10.49 -7.77 -14.38
CA SER A 66 10.87 -8.89 -13.51
C SER A 66 10.00 -10.15 -13.65
N LYS A 67 8.99 -10.16 -14.55
CA LYS A 67 8.15 -11.34 -14.83
C LYS A 67 8.48 -12.07 -16.14
N LYS A 68 9.61 -11.76 -16.77
CA LYS A 68 10.13 -12.53 -17.91
C LYS A 68 11.45 -13.23 -17.54
N THR A 69 11.35 -14.27 -16.72
CA THR A 69 12.28 -15.40 -16.81
C THR A 69 11.44 -16.66 -16.96
N THR A 70 11.18 -16.93 -18.24
CA THR A 70 11.00 -18.21 -18.93
C THR A 70 11.26 -19.47 -18.11
N SER A 71 10.27 -20.38 -18.17
CA SER A 71 10.34 -21.83 -18.43
C SER A 71 11.56 -22.63 -18.02
#